data_AF-A0A1V5FC52-F1
#
_entry.id   AF-A0A1V5FC52-F1
#
_cell.length_a   1.000
_cell.length_b   1.000
_cell.length_c   1.000
_cell.angle_alpha   90.00
_cell.angle_beta   90.00
_cell.angle_gamma   90.00
#
_symmetry.space_group_name_H-M   'P 1'
#
loop_
_entity.id
_entity.type
_entity.pdbx_description
1 polymer ?
#
loop_
_entity_poly.entity_id
_entity_poly.type
_entity_poly.pdbx_seq_one_letter_code
_entity_poly.pdbx_strand_id
1 'polypeptide(L)'
;MAEALNAPTETANAHAESFLRDACATLDRLRAMRPAFQRPSAGKRIRTAFDLADECLGISVEKEALLLRQALADRQNLAAATSAALLRLAGLEMGYRRTRGYPAVAQSGDWLQNEQFVARNSDLKKWAESALYMSAAPANWTGRIAQALFGLAAGAAMAFAVAAAILANRWFPAESIPWAILIVISYILKDRIKEWLRGGFLRILPKMISDRMRDLIDPKTGRWVGRTREWVEFPAPSAVPAWASPLAAGEFNALRREIPPDDVARYQKDIRIQAARLRRAHSRMNSITEILRLSLDAWRERMDDPCERLRFVEEGRVCEEIANRVYPIGLALRFSEKRQGGRHLIRRGTLFVTRDRIARIVIEPTPEGGIAGGGAAR
;
A
#
# COMPACT_ATOMS: atom_id res chain seq x y z
N MET A 1 -11.78 17.67 6.11
CA MET A 1 -12.88 16.73 6.44
C MET A 1 -12.73 16.14 7.84
N ALA A 2 -11.61 15.47 8.19
CA ALA A 2 -11.44 14.87 9.54
C ALA A 2 -11.45 15.90 10.70
N GLU A 3 -10.86 17.08 10.52
CA GLU A 3 -10.89 18.16 11.54
C GLU A 3 -12.28 18.79 11.71
N ALA A 4 -13.04 18.94 10.62
CA ALA A 4 -14.40 19.49 10.65
C ALA A 4 -15.43 18.54 11.31
N LEU A 5 -15.11 17.24 11.40
CA LEU A 5 -15.96 16.21 12.00
C LEU A 5 -15.80 16.11 13.53
N ASN A 6 -14.98 16.94 14.19
CA ASN A 6 -14.86 16.96 15.66
C ASN A 6 -15.07 18.36 16.26
N ALA A 7 -15.47 19.35 15.46
CA ALA A 7 -15.59 20.74 15.87
C ALA A 7 -17.04 21.13 16.24
N PRO A 8 -17.25 22.13 17.13
CA PRO A 8 -18.57 22.72 17.40
C PRO A 8 -19.32 23.14 16.13
N THR A 9 -20.66 23.21 16.20
CA THR A 9 -21.58 23.49 15.08
C THR A 9 -21.21 24.72 14.25
N GLU A 10 -20.70 25.77 14.91
CA GLU A 10 -20.31 27.03 14.28
C GLU A 10 -19.03 26.87 13.42
N THR A 11 -18.02 26.18 13.95
CA THR A 11 -16.81 25.78 13.21
C THR A 11 -17.11 24.88 12.02
N ALA A 12 -18.08 23.97 12.14
CA ALA A 12 -18.46 23.06 11.06
C ALA A 12 -19.08 23.80 9.86
N ASN A 13 -19.96 24.78 10.09
CA ASN A 13 -20.51 25.63 9.03
C ASN A 13 -19.45 26.55 8.42
N ALA A 14 -18.54 27.12 9.24
CA ALA A 14 -17.44 27.93 8.74
C ALA A 14 -16.51 27.15 7.79
N HIS A 15 -16.22 25.87 8.11
CA HIS A 15 -15.47 24.99 7.20
C HIS A 15 -16.22 24.71 5.90
N ALA A 16 -17.55 24.53 5.96
CA ALA A 16 -18.36 24.33 4.76
C ALA A 16 -18.43 25.57 3.86
N GLU A 17 -18.51 26.75 4.45
CA GLU A 17 -18.43 28.01 3.70
C GLU A 17 -17.04 28.24 3.10
N SER A 18 -15.97 27.89 3.81
CA SER A 18 -14.62 27.92 3.25
C SER A 18 -14.50 26.99 2.05
N PHE A 19 -15.00 25.75 2.17
CA PHE A 19 -15.03 24.80 1.06
C PHE A 19 -15.77 25.37 -0.15
N LEU A 20 -16.96 25.97 0.05
CA LEU A 20 -17.72 26.60 -1.04
C LEU A 20 -16.93 27.69 -1.75
N ARG A 21 -16.28 28.60 -0.99
CA ARG A 21 -15.45 29.67 -1.56
C ARG A 21 -14.27 29.11 -2.34
N ASP A 22 -13.55 28.16 -1.75
CA ASP A 22 -12.33 27.58 -2.34
C ASP A 22 -12.66 26.74 -3.58
N ALA A 23 -13.76 25.99 -3.56
CA ALA A 23 -14.23 25.20 -4.69
C ALA A 23 -14.62 26.09 -5.87
N CYS A 24 -15.44 27.12 -5.65
CA CYS A 24 -15.82 28.09 -6.69
C CYS A 24 -14.58 28.79 -7.26
N ALA A 25 -13.71 29.34 -6.40
CA ALA A 25 -12.50 30.03 -6.84
C ALA A 25 -11.56 29.12 -7.65
N THR A 26 -11.45 27.84 -7.29
CA THR A 26 -10.63 26.86 -8.01
C THR A 26 -11.20 26.55 -9.39
N LEU A 27 -12.52 26.31 -9.47
CA LEU A 27 -13.21 26.04 -10.73
C LEU A 27 -13.16 27.26 -11.66
N ASP A 28 -13.37 28.46 -11.14
CA ASP A 28 -13.31 29.70 -11.92
C ASP A 28 -11.91 29.94 -12.48
N ARG A 29 -10.86 29.77 -11.66
CA ARG A 29 -9.47 29.88 -12.11
C ARG A 29 -9.12 28.84 -13.17
N LEU A 30 -9.57 27.60 -13.01
CA LEU A 30 -9.36 26.56 -14.02
C LEU A 30 -10.02 26.96 -15.34
N ARG A 31 -11.32 27.30 -15.28
CA ARG A 31 -12.13 27.62 -16.45
C ARG A 31 -11.67 28.90 -17.14
N ALA A 32 -11.13 29.88 -16.41
CA ALA A 32 -10.51 31.07 -16.97
C ALA A 32 -9.28 30.76 -17.84
N MET A 33 -8.57 29.65 -17.59
CA MET A 33 -7.44 29.23 -18.42
C MET A 33 -7.87 28.53 -19.73
N ARG A 34 -9.13 28.10 -19.84
CA ARG A 34 -9.64 27.34 -21.00
C ARG A 34 -9.32 27.97 -22.36
N PRO A 35 -9.48 29.30 -22.58
CA PRO A 35 -9.20 29.92 -23.87
C PRO A 35 -7.74 29.77 -24.32
N ALA A 36 -6.79 29.64 -23.38
CA ALA A 36 -5.38 29.41 -23.71
C ALA A 36 -5.15 27.96 -24.17
N PHE A 37 -5.85 27.00 -23.57
CA PHE A 37 -5.71 25.57 -23.88
C PHE A 37 -6.51 25.12 -25.10
N GLN A 38 -7.62 25.80 -25.44
CA GLN A 38 -8.47 25.43 -26.57
C GLN A 38 -8.06 26.04 -27.92
N ARG A 39 -6.95 26.78 -27.98
CA ARG A 39 -6.44 27.33 -29.26
C ARG A 39 -6.12 26.20 -30.24
N PRO A 40 -6.32 26.40 -31.57
CA PRO A 40 -5.91 25.42 -32.57
C PRO A 40 -4.42 25.04 -32.49
N SER A 41 -3.59 26.00 -32.07
CA SER A 41 -2.14 25.83 -31.83
C SER A 41 -1.80 24.93 -30.64
N ALA A 42 -2.70 24.76 -29.67
CA ALA A 42 -2.51 23.79 -28.61
C ALA A 42 -2.77 22.38 -29.16
N GLY A 43 -1.80 21.47 -29.13
CA GLY A 43 -1.98 20.12 -29.70
C GLY A 43 -3.23 19.39 -29.16
N LYS A 44 -3.83 18.50 -29.97
CA LYS A 44 -5.07 17.76 -29.63
C LYS A 44 -5.04 17.12 -28.24
N ARG A 45 -3.89 16.53 -27.87
CA ARG A 45 -3.67 15.90 -26.55
C ARG A 45 -3.84 16.87 -25.38
N ILE A 46 -3.37 18.11 -25.52
CA ILE A 46 -3.45 19.13 -24.48
C ILE A 46 -4.90 19.59 -24.30
N ARG A 47 -5.62 19.80 -25.41
CA ARG A 47 -7.05 20.14 -25.39
C ARG A 47 -7.86 19.08 -24.67
N THR A 48 -7.68 17.82 -25.07
CA THR A 48 -8.36 16.68 -24.42
C THR A 48 -7.99 16.58 -22.95
N ALA A 49 -6.71 16.72 -22.58
CA ALA A 49 -6.30 16.68 -21.18
C ALA A 49 -6.94 17.79 -20.34
N PHE A 50 -7.13 18.98 -20.89
CA PHE A 50 -7.83 20.06 -20.21
C PHE A 50 -9.30 19.74 -19.96
N ASP A 51 -10.01 19.21 -20.97
CA ASP A 51 -11.42 18.83 -20.83
C ASP A 51 -11.60 17.69 -19.82
N LEU A 52 -10.69 16.70 -19.82
CA LEU A 52 -10.66 15.63 -18.81
C LEU A 52 -10.43 16.17 -17.38
N ALA A 53 -9.54 17.14 -17.22
CA ALA A 53 -9.25 17.75 -15.93
C ALA A 53 -10.46 18.54 -15.39
N ASP A 54 -11.12 19.32 -16.26
CA ASP A 54 -12.32 20.08 -15.90
C ASP A 54 -13.50 19.15 -15.56
N GLU A 55 -13.72 18.08 -16.33
CA GLU A 55 -14.72 17.04 -16.03
C GLU A 55 -14.43 16.38 -14.66
N CYS A 56 -13.18 15.94 -14.42
CA CYS A 56 -12.79 15.29 -13.18
C CYS A 56 -12.93 16.19 -11.95
N LEU A 57 -12.56 17.47 -12.06
CA LEU A 57 -12.69 18.44 -10.96
C LEU A 57 -14.16 18.77 -10.68
N GLY A 58 -14.98 18.95 -11.70
CA GLY A 58 -16.42 19.18 -11.52
C GLY A 58 -17.12 18.02 -10.80
N ILE A 59 -16.81 16.78 -11.18
CA ILE A 59 -17.35 15.58 -10.49
C ILE A 59 -16.87 15.52 -9.03
N SER A 60 -15.59 15.84 -8.80
CA SER A 60 -15.00 15.80 -7.46
C SER A 60 -15.65 16.85 -6.55
N VAL A 61 -15.82 18.09 -7.03
CA VAL A 61 -16.48 19.17 -6.27
C VAL A 61 -17.94 18.82 -5.97
N GLU A 62 -18.68 18.31 -6.95
CA GLU A 62 -20.07 17.86 -6.76
C GLU A 62 -20.16 16.78 -5.67
N LYS A 63 -19.32 15.74 -5.77
CA LYS A 63 -19.31 14.64 -4.82
C LYS A 63 -18.98 15.13 -3.40
N GLU A 64 -17.93 15.91 -3.23
CA GLU A 64 -17.52 16.42 -1.93
C GLU A 64 -18.57 17.38 -1.34
N ALA A 65 -19.23 18.20 -2.15
CA ALA A 65 -20.33 19.07 -1.70
C ALA A 65 -21.51 18.26 -1.14
N LEU A 66 -21.90 17.18 -1.84
CA LEU A 66 -22.99 16.29 -1.40
C LEU A 66 -22.61 15.50 -0.14
N LEU A 67 -21.38 14.97 -0.07
CA LEU A 67 -20.90 14.25 1.11
C LEU A 67 -20.80 15.16 2.33
N LEU A 68 -20.31 16.39 2.16
CA LEU A 68 -20.23 17.36 3.24
C LEU A 68 -21.63 17.74 3.75
N ARG A 69 -22.58 17.95 2.84
CA ARG A 69 -23.98 18.21 3.20
C ARG A 69 -24.57 17.07 4.01
N GLN A 70 -24.38 15.82 3.56
CA GLN A 70 -24.90 14.64 4.26
C GLN A 70 -24.27 14.51 5.67
N ALA A 71 -22.94 14.60 5.76
CA ALA A 71 -22.24 14.47 7.03
C ALA A 71 -22.62 15.54 8.07
N LEU A 72 -22.94 16.77 7.63
CA LEU A 72 -23.39 17.84 8.51
C LEU A 72 -24.88 17.73 8.87
N ALA A 73 -25.72 17.25 7.94
CA ALA A 73 -27.13 17.03 8.17
C ALA A 73 -27.38 15.90 9.19
N ASP A 74 -26.64 14.79 9.09
CA ASP A 74 -26.75 13.65 10.01
C ASP A 74 -26.45 14.03 11.47
N ARG A 75 -25.73 15.14 11.67
CA ARG A 75 -25.32 15.67 12.98
C ARG A 75 -26.16 16.86 13.46
N GLN A 76 -27.24 17.20 12.74
CA GLN A 76 -28.09 18.38 12.99
C GLN A 76 -27.31 19.71 13.04
N ASN A 77 -26.11 19.76 12.46
CA ASN A 77 -25.18 20.87 12.58
C ASN A 77 -25.13 21.75 11.32
N LEU A 78 -26.15 21.69 10.47
CA LEU A 78 -26.15 22.33 9.16
C LEU A 78 -27.14 23.49 9.11
N ALA A 79 -26.63 24.71 8.90
CA ALA A 79 -27.49 25.85 8.62
C ALA A 79 -28.22 25.68 7.27
N ALA A 80 -29.50 26.07 7.22
CA ALA A 80 -30.32 25.93 6.01
C ALA A 80 -29.71 26.65 4.79
N ALA A 81 -29.13 27.83 5.00
CA ALA A 81 -28.45 28.60 3.95
C ALA A 81 -27.23 27.85 3.37
N THR A 82 -26.40 27.27 4.23
CA THR A 82 -25.21 26.49 3.84
C THR A 82 -25.60 25.21 3.10
N SER A 83 -26.64 24.52 3.57
CA SER A 83 -27.22 23.35 2.88
C SER A 83 -27.67 23.70 1.46
N ALA A 84 -28.42 24.80 1.32
CA ALA A 84 -28.91 25.28 0.03
C ALA A 84 -27.76 25.69 -0.90
N ALA A 85 -26.71 26.31 -0.37
CA ALA A 85 -25.53 26.69 -1.15
C ALA A 85 -24.75 25.47 -1.68
N LEU A 86 -24.59 24.41 -0.86
CA LEU A 86 -23.96 23.14 -1.28
C LEU A 86 -24.76 22.45 -2.38
N LEU A 87 -26.10 22.38 -2.22
CA LEU A 87 -26.98 21.83 -3.26
C LEU A 87 -26.94 22.66 -4.55
N ARG A 88 -26.91 23.99 -4.43
CA ARG A 88 -26.80 24.87 -5.59
C ARG A 88 -25.49 24.66 -6.34
N LEU A 89 -24.36 24.54 -5.63
CA LEU A 89 -23.07 24.25 -6.25
C LEU A 89 -23.09 22.91 -7.00
N ALA A 90 -23.59 21.84 -6.37
CA ALA A 90 -23.73 20.54 -7.01
C ALA A 90 -24.63 20.60 -8.26
N GLY A 91 -25.76 21.31 -8.18
CA GLY A 91 -26.67 21.51 -9.32
C GLY A 91 -26.06 22.30 -10.47
N LEU A 92 -25.31 23.38 -10.16
CA LEU A 92 -24.59 24.18 -11.16
C LEU A 92 -23.52 23.35 -11.87
N GLU A 93 -22.77 22.53 -11.14
CA GLU A 93 -21.74 21.66 -11.72
C GLU A 93 -22.35 20.59 -12.61
N MET A 94 -23.43 19.92 -12.17
CA MET A 94 -24.15 18.97 -13.00
C MET A 94 -24.71 19.62 -14.27
N GLY A 95 -25.30 20.82 -14.15
CA GLY A 95 -25.81 21.59 -15.29
C GLY A 95 -24.70 21.99 -16.26
N TYR A 96 -23.57 22.47 -15.74
CA TYR A 96 -22.40 22.80 -16.54
C TYR A 96 -21.90 21.60 -17.36
N ARG A 97 -21.76 20.42 -16.75
CA ARG A 97 -21.32 19.21 -17.45
C ARG A 97 -22.30 18.79 -18.56
N ARG A 98 -23.61 18.96 -18.36
CA ARG A 98 -24.64 18.77 -19.40
C ARG A 98 -24.45 19.73 -20.57
N THR A 99 -24.31 21.04 -20.30
CA THR A 99 -24.12 22.05 -21.36
C THR A 99 -22.84 21.84 -22.17
N ARG A 100 -21.82 21.22 -21.56
CA ARG A 100 -20.55 20.88 -22.20
C ARG A 100 -20.60 19.57 -22.99
N GLY A 101 -21.66 18.78 -22.87
CA GLY A 101 -21.75 17.46 -23.50
C GLY A 101 -20.78 16.44 -22.91
N TYR A 102 -20.42 16.56 -21.63
CA TYR A 102 -19.60 15.55 -20.98
C TYR A 102 -20.43 14.27 -20.73
N PRO A 103 -19.86 13.08 -20.95
CA PRO A 103 -20.59 11.81 -20.83
C PRO A 103 -20.97 11.48 -19.37
N ALA A 104 -20.27 12.05 -18.38
CA ALA A 104 -20.48 11.77 -16.96
C ALA A 104 -21.55 12.67 -16.31
N VAL A 105 -22.82 12.34 -16.54
CA VAL A 105 -23.96 12.94 -15.82
C VAL A 105 -24.88 11.83 -15.29
N ALA A 106 -25.08 11.80 -13.97
CA ALA A 106 -26.05 10.91 -13.34
C ALA A 106 -27.49 11.36 -13.65
N GLN A 107 -28.37 10.39 -13.86
CA GLN A 107 -29.76 10.62 -14.20
C GLN A 107 -30.68 9.65 -13.43
N SER A 108 -31.73 10.20 -12.82
CA SER A 108 -32.73 9.39 -12.14
C SER A 108 -33.49 8.52 -13.16
N GLY A 109 -33.66 7.24 -12.85
CA GLY A 109 -34.39 6.29 -13.69
C GLY A 109 -33.62 5.69 -14.89
N ASP A 110 -32.38 6.12 -15.13
CA ASP A 110 -31.54 5.58 -16.23
C ASP A 110 -30.35 4.80 -15.65
N TRP A 111 -30.50 3.49 -15.55
CA TRP A 111 -29.49 2.63 -14.97
C TRP A 111 -28.22 2.54 -15.84
N LEU A 112 -28.37 2.55 -17.18
CA LEU A 112 -27.26 2.40 -18.12
C LEU A 112 -26.37 3.65 -18.13
N GLN A 113 -27.00 4.84 -18.15
CA GLN A 113 -26.29 6.12 -18.04
C GLN A 113 -25.55 6.23 -16.70
N ASN A 114 -26.15 5.75 -15.61
CA ASN A 114 -25.50 5.74 -14.29
C ASN A 114 -24.33 4.76 -14.22
N GLU A 115 -24.42 3.59 -14.86
CA GLU A 115 -23.29 2.65 -14.97
C GLU A 115 -22.12 3.27 -15.75
N GLN A 116 -22.41 3.92 -16.88
CA GLN A 116 -21.41 4.64 -17.67
C GLN A 116 -20.76 5.78 -16.87
N PHE A 117 -21.56 6.51 -16.08
CA PHE A 117 -21.04 7.53 -15.16
C PHE A 117 -20.03 6.92 -14.16
N VAL A 118 -20.36 5.80 -13.54
CA VAL A 118 -19.48 5.13 -12.56
C VAL A 118 -18.18 4.68 -13.22
N ALA A 119 -18.25 4.05 -14.39
CA ALA A 119 -17.08 3.63 -15.15
C ALA A 119 -16.20 4.83 -15.53
N ARG A 120 -16.82 5.88 -16.08
CA ARG A 120 -16.14 7.11 -16.50
C ARG A 120 -15.45 7.82 -15.34
N ASN A 121 -16.13 7.94 -14.20
CA ASN A 121 -15.57 8.54 -12.99
C ASN A 121 -14.37 7.74 -12.46
N SER A 122 -14.44 6.41 -12.49
CA SER A 122 -13.32 5.53 -12.11
C SER A 122 -12.09 5.79 -13.01
N ASP A 123 -12.29 5.92 -14.32
CA ASP A 123 -11.19 6.14 -15.25
C ASP A 123 -10.63 7.56 -15.19
N LEU A 124 -11.48 8.58 -15.02
CA LEU A 124 -11.04 9.96 -14.77
C LEU A 124 -10.19 10.04 -13.51
N LYS A 125 -10.61 9.36 -12.44
CA LYS A 125 -9.85 9.28 -11.19
C LYS A 125 -8.49 8.63 -11.41
N LYS A 126 -8.44 7.45 -12.03
CA LYS A 126 -7.16 6.77 -12.36
C LYS A 126 -6.26 7.66 -13.20
N TRP A 127 -6.82 8.34 -14.20
CA TRP A 127 -6.08 9.26 -15.07
C TRP A 127 -5.51 10.45 -14.28
N ALA A 128 -6.31 11.13 -13.47
CA ALA A 128 -5.88 12.27 -12.67
C ALA A 128 -4.82 11.87 -11.64
N GLU A 129 -5.02 10.74 -10.94
CA GLU A 129 -4.09 10.25 -9.93
C GLU A 129 -2.81 9.66 -10.53
N SER A 130 -2.82 9.20 -11.80
CA SER A 130 -1.62 8.64 -12.45
C SER A 130 -0.43 9.61 -12.50
N ALA A 131 -0.70 10.92 -12.47
CA ALA A 131 0.34 11.95 -12.40
C ALA A 131 0.99 12.07 -11.02
N LEU A 132 0.33 11.55 -9.97
CA LEU A 132 0.78 11.60 -8.58
C LEU A 132 1.46 10.30 -8.14
N TYR A 133 1.22 9.19 -8.83
CA TYR A 133 1.78 7.88 -8.48
C TYR A 133 3.04 7.55 -9.28
N MET A 134 4.03 7.01 -8.57
CA MET A 134 5.20 6.40 -9.21
C MET A 134 4.79 5.03 -9.78
N SER A 135 5.20 4.74 -11.02
CA SER A 135 5.00 3.40 -11.58
C SER A 135 5.97 2.42 -10.92
N ALA A 136 5.47 1.26 -10.49
CA ALA A 136 6.29 0.21 -9.89
C ALA A 136 6.45 -0.94 -10.87
N ALA A 137 7.67 -1.17 -11.34
CA ALA A 137 8.00 -2.30 -12.21
C ALA A 137 8.69 -3.42 -11.41
N PRO A 138 8.44 -4.71 -11.72
CA PRO A 138 9.22 -5.80 -11.15
C PRO A 138 10.71 -5.58 -11.41
N ALA A 139 11.53 -5.63 -10.35
CA ALA A 139 12.97 -5.55 -10.52
C ALA A 139 13.52 -6.94 -10.89
N ASN A 140 14.17 -7.08 -12.05
CA ASN A 140 14.81 -8.35 -12.48
C ASN A 140 16.09 -8.70 -11.69
N TRP A 141 16.29 -8.10 -10.52
CA TRP A 141 17.49 -8.25 -9.69
C TRP A 141 17.64 -9.66 -9.13
N THR A 142 16.54 -10.29 -8.70
CA THR A 142 16.54 -11.68 -8.22
C THR A 142 17.03 -12.64 -9.30
N GLY A 143 16.58 -12.46 -10.54
CA GLY A 143 17.05 -13.24 -11.69
C GLY A 143 18.54 -13.05 -11.96
N ARG A 144 19.05 -11.82 -11.87
CA ARG A 144 20.49 -11.54 -12.05
C ARG A 144 21.36 -12.21 -10.99
N ILE A 145 20.95 -12.18 -9.72
CA ILE A 145 21.68 -12.88 -8.64
C ILE A 145 21.62 -14.39 -8.87
N ALA A 146 20.45 -14.94 -9.23
CA ALA A 146 20.32 -16.36 -9.53
C ALA A 146 21.29 -16.77 -10.65
N GLN A 147 21.38 -15.98 -11.73
CA GLN A 147 22.33 -16.25 -12.82
C GLN A 147 23.79 -16.18 -12.37
N ALA A 148 24.16 -15.23 -11.52
CA ALA A 148 25.51 -15.15 -10.96
C ALA A 148 25.85 -16.39 -10.12
N LEU A 149 24.93 -16.85 -9.28
CA LEU A 149 25.10 -18.08 -8.49
C LEU A 149 25.17 -19.32 -9.38
N PHE A 150 24.38 -19.38 -10.46
CA PHE A 150 24.46 -20.45 -11.44
C PHE A 150 25.77 -20.44 -12.23
N GLY A 151 26.33 -19.27 -12.48
CA GLY A 151 27.67 -19.10 -13.03
C GLY A 151 28.74 -19.66 -12.08
N LEU A 152 28.64 -19.36 -10.77
CA LEU A 152 29.53 -19.91 -9.75
C LEU A 152 29.42 -21.45 -9.67
N ALA A 153 28.21 -22.00 -9.72
CA ALA A 153 27.98 -23.45 -9.76
C ALA A 153 28.64 -24.10 -10.99
N ALA A 154 28.51 -23.47 -12.16
CA ALA A 154 29.14 -23.95 -13.38
C ALA A 154 30.68 -23.88 -13.29
N GLY A 155 31.23 -22.81 -12.71
CA GLY A 155 32.66 -22.67 -12.46
C GLY A 155 33.22 -23.73 -11.53
N ALA A 156 32.54 -23.99 -10.39
CA ALA A 156 32.93 -25.03 -9.45
C ALA A 156 32.90 -26.43 -10.07
N ALA A 157 31.85 -26.74 -10.85
CA ALA A 157 31.74 -27.99 -11.58
C ALA A 157 32.85 -28.13 -12.65
N MET A 158 33.20 -27.04 -13.35
CA MET A 158 34.28 -27.06 -14.33
C MET A 158 35.65 -27.27 -13.66
N ALA A 159 35.90 -26.62 -12.53
CA ALA A 159 37.13 -26.84 -11.75
C ALA A 159 37.28 -28.30 -11.31
N PHE A 160 36.18 -28.93 -10.88
CA PHE A 160 36.15 -30.36 -10.56
C PHE A 160 36.54 -31.22 -11.78
N ALA A 161 35.92 -30.98 -12.94
CA ALA A 161 36.21 -31.74 -14.16
C ALA A 161 37.67 -31.60 -14.62
N VAL A 162 38.23 -30.39 -14.54
CA VAL A 162 39.64 -30.13 -14.86
C VAL A 162 40.56 -30.86 -13.89
N ALA A 163 40.29 -30.80 -12.59
CA ALA A 163 41.07 -31.53 -11.59
C ALA A 163 41.03 -33.04 -11.82
N ALA A 164 39.86 -33.59 -12.14
CA ALA A 164 39.70 -35.01 -12.45
C ALA A 164 40.44 -35.42 -13.73
N ALA A 165 40.43 -34.58 -14.78
CA ALA A 165 41.20 -34.81 -16.00
C ALA A 165 42.71 -34.78 -15.75
N ILE A 166 43.20 -33.84 -14.94
CA ILE A 166 44.62 -33.78 -14.52
C ILE A 166 45.00 -35.06 -13.76
N LEU A 167 44.13 -35.55 -12.88
CA LEU A 167 44.36 -36.78 -12.13
C LEU A 167 44.37 -38.01 -13.04
N ALA A 168 43.42 -38.09 -13.98
CA ALA A 168 43.36 -39.15 -14.99
C ALA A 168 44.64 -39.23 -15.82
N ASN A 169 45.15 -38.08 -16.27
CA ASN A 169 46.39 -37.99 -17.04
C ASN A 169 47.64 -38.35 -16.21
N ARG A 170 47.59 -38.21 -14.88
CA ARG A 170 48.70 -38.58 -13.99
C ARG A 170 48.74 -40.08 -13.69
N TRP A 171 47.58 -40.73 -13.60
CA TRP A 171 47.48 -42.11 -13.12
C TRP A 171 47.39 -43.14 -14.24
N PHE A 172 46.86 -42.76 -15.40
CA PHE A 172 46.66 -43.66 -16.51
C PHE A 172 47.35 -43.14 -17.78
N PRO A 173 47.90 -44.01 -18.62
CA PRO A 173 48.33 -43.63 -19.96
C PRO A 173 47.16 -43.03 -20.72
N ALA A 174 47.43 -41.96 -21.47
CA ALA A 174 46.46 -41.36 -22.36
C ALA A 174 45.89 -42.41 -23.33
N GLU A 175 44.60 -42.31 -23.65
CA GLU A 175 43.88 -43.20 -24.58
C GLU A 175 43.70 -44.65 -24.09
N SER A 176 44.06 -44.96 -22.85
CA SER A 176 43.73 -46.25 -22.24
C SER A 176 42.24 -46.36 -21.87
N ILE A 177 41.70 -47.58 -21.86
CA ILE A 177 40.30 -47.84 -21.45
C ILE A 177 40.00 -47.28 -20.05
N PRO A 178 40.85 -47.49 -19.02
CA PRO A 178 40.61 -46.93 -17.68
C PRO A 178 40.59 -45.40 -17.67
N TRP A 179 41.44 -44.75 -18.47
CA TRP A 179 41.45 -43.29 -18.63
C TRP A 179 40.13 -42.79 -19.24
N ALA A 180 39.64 -43.43 -20.31
CA ALA A 180 38.41 -43.05 -20.97
C ALA A 180 37.19 -43.18 -20.04
N ILE A 181 37.12 -44.28 -19.27
CA ILE A 181 36.06 -44.50 -18.27
C ILE A 181 36.08 -43.39 -17.21
N LEU A 182 37.26 -43.02 -16.70
CA LEU A 182 37.39 -41.98 -15.68
C LEU A 182 36.95 -40.60 -16.20
N ILE A 183 37.27 -40.25 -17.44
CA ILE A 183 36.83 -39.00 -18.07
C ILE A 183 35.30 -38.96 -18.22
N VAL A 184 34.69 -40.05 -18.69
CA VAL A 184 33.22 -40.14 -18.82
C VAL A 184 32.53 -39.99 -17.47
N ILE A 185 33.01 -40.71 -16.44
CA ILE A 185 32.47 -40.59 -15.08
C ILE A 185 32.62 -39.16 -14.55
N SER A 186 33.78 -38.54 -14.77
CA SER A 186 34.04 -37.16 -14.34
C SER A 186 33.11 -36.16 -15.01
N TYR A 187 32.78 -36.37 -16.29
CA TYR A 187 31.84 -35.55 -17.04
C TYR A 187 30.41 -35.66 -16.50
N ILE A 188 29.94 -36.87 -16.21
CA ILE A 188 28.63 -37.10 -15.58
C ILE A 188 28.59 -36.45 -14.19
N LEU A 189 29.65 -36.62 -13.40
CA LEU A 189 29.72 -36.11 -12.04
C LEU A 189 29.77 -34.58 -11.99
N LYS A 190 30.47 -33.94 -12.94
CA LYS A 190 30.41 -32.48 -13.16
C LYS A 190 28.98 -31.98 -13.28
N ASP A 191 28.18 -32.62 -14.15
CA ASP A 191 26.79 -32.20 -14.37
C ASP A 191 25.92 -32.38 -13.11
N ARG A 192 26.15 -33.46 -12.34
CA ARG A 192 25.44 -33.68 -11.06
C ARG A 192 25.82 -32.65 -10.00
N ILE A 193 27.11 -32.35 -9.85
CA ILE A 193 27.59 -31.31 -8.94
C ILE A 193 26.98 -29.96 -9.28
N LYS A 194 26.96 -29.58 -10.56
CA LYS A 194 26.36 -28.34 -11.04
C LYS A 194 24.89 -28.24 -10.67
N GLU A 195 24.11 -29.29 -10.90
CA GLU A 195 22.67 -29.30 -10.57
C GLU A 195 22.40 -29.31 -9.07
N TRP A 196 23.20 -30.03 -8.28
CA TRP A 196 23.11 -29.97 -6.82
C TRP A 196 23.41 -28.57 -6.28
N LEU A 197 24.46 -27.91 -6.80
CA LEU A 197 24.79 -26.53 -6.44
C LEU A 197 23.69 -25.56 -6.85
N ARG A 198 23.14 -25.68 -8.06
CA ARG A 198 22.00 -24.87 -8.53
C ARG A 198 20.78 -25.04 -7.63
N GLY A 199 20.41 -26.28 -7.31
CA GLY A 199 19.30 -26.59 -6.42
C GLY A 199 19.52 -26.05 -5.01
N GLY A 200 20.74 -26.17 -4.46
CA GLY A 200 21.12 -25.59 -3.18
C GLY A 200 21.00 -24.07 -3.17
N PHE A 201 21.55 -23.40 -4.18
CA PHE A 201 21.44 -21.94 -4.32
C PHE A 201 20.00 -21.48 -4.48
N LEU A 202 19.17 -22.17 -5.24
CA LEU A 202 17.73 -21.86 -5.37
C LEU A 202 16.97 -21.99 -4.04
N ARG A 203 17.39 -22.88 -3.13
CA ARG A 203 16.79 -23.01 -1.79
C ARG A 203 17.25 -21.90 -0.83
N ILE A 204 18.45 -21.37 -1.02
CA ILE A 204 19.02 -20.30 -0.20
C ILE A 204 18.56 -18.92 -0.67
N LEU A 205 18.31 -18.77 -1.98
CA LEU A 205 17.98 -17.49 -2.62
C LEU A 205 16.79 -16.75 -1.98
N PRO A 206 15.66 -17.40 -1.64
CA PRO A 206 14.54 -16.73 -0.98
C PRO A 206 14.86 -16.28 0.44
N LYS A 207 15.78 -16.94 1.14
CA LYS A 207 16.18 -16.60 2.51
C LYS A 207 17.15 -15.41 2.57
N MET A 208 17.88 -15.15 1.48
CA MET A 208 18.86 -14.06 1.40
C MET A 208 18.32 -12.80 0.72
N ILE A 209 17.21 -12.90 -0.01
CA ILE A 209 16.68 -11.83 -0.84
C ILE A 209 15.28 -11.47 -0.37
N SER A 210 14.92 -10.19 -0.44
CA SER A 210 13.55 -9.73 -0.19
C SER A 210 12.54 -10.43 -1.10
N ASP A 211 11.41 -10.85 -0.54
CA ASP A 211 10.32 -11.54 -1.26
C ASP A 211 9.84 -10.76 -2.47
N ARG A 212 9.82 -9.42 -2.36
CA ARG A 212 9.44 -8.55 -3.47
C ARG A 212 10.37 -7.36 -3.62
N MET A 213 10.88 -7.18 -4.83
CA MET A 213 11.62 -5.97 -5.23
C MET A 213 10.92 -5.28 -6.38
N ARG A 214 10.75 -3.96 -6.26
CA ARG A 214 10.21 -3.15 -7.35
C ARG A 214 11.08 -1.93 -7.58
N ASP A 215 11.31 -1.64 -8.84
CA ASP A 215 11.92 -0.40 -9.25
C ASP A 215 10.83 0.67 -9.40
N LEU A 216 11.08 1.84 -8.80
CA LEU A 216 10.21 3.00 -8.86
C LEU A 216 10.60 3.84 -10.06
N ILE A 217 9.64 4.09 -10.95
CA ILE A 217 9.79 4.83 -12.20
C ILE A 217 8.91 6.07 -12.13
N ASP A 218 9.49 7.20 -12.52
CA ASP A 218 8.76 8.46 -12.62
C ASP A 218 7.89 8.45 -13.88
N PRO A 219 6.55 8.58 -13.76
CA PRO A 219 5.64 8.54 -14.92
C PRO A 219 5.89 9.66 -15.92
N LYS A 220 6.43 10.81 -15.47
CA LYS A 220 6.68 11.97 -16.35
C LYS A 220 7.92 11.78 -17.21
N THR A 221 8.99 11.25 -16.63
CA THR A 221 10.29 11.13 -17.30
C THR A 221 10.59 9.73 -17.81
N GLY A 222 9.85 8.71 -17.37
CA GLY A 222 10.14 7.30 -17.62
C GLY A 222 11.45 6.82 -16.99
N ARG A 223 12.05 7.62 -16.10
CA ARG A 223 13.36 7.32 -15.51
C ARG A 223 13.23 6.62 -14.17
N TRP A 224 14.21 5.78 -13.88
CA TRP A 224 14.36 5.16 -12.58
C TRP A 224 14.72 6.18 -11.51
N VAL A 225 13.96 6.15 -10.40
CA VAL A 225 14.00 7.14 -9.32
C VAL A 225 14.09 6.51 -7.92
N GLY A 226 13.97 5.19 -7.81
CA GLY A 226 14.14 4.49 -6.54
C GLY A 226 13.85 3.01 -6.61
N ARG A 227 13.93 2.33 -5.46
CA ARG A 227 13.63 0.91 -5.32
C ARG A 227 12.92 0.63 -4.00
N THR A 228 11.96 -0.28 -4.03
CA THR A 228 11.37 -0.88 -2.83
C THR A 228 11.82 -2.32 -2.69
N ARG A 229 12.02 -2.73 -1.44
CA ARG A 229 12.23 -4.13 -1.04
C ARG A 229 11.27 -4.46 0.08
N GLU A 230 10.55 -5.56 -0.05
CA GLU A 230 9.50 -5.97 0.88
C GLU A 230 9.81 -7.40 1.36
N TRP A 231 9.65 -7.62 2.66
CA TRP A 231 9.79 -8.92 3.33
C TRP A 231 8.51 -9.22 4.12
N VAL A 232 8.07 -10.46 4.06
CA VAL A 232 6.97 -11.00 4.84
C VAL A 232 7.47 -12.23 5.57
N GLU A 233 7.48 -12.17 6.89
CA GLU A 233 7.99 -13.25 7.73
C GLU A 233 7.00 -13.58 8.84
N PHE A 234 7.03 -14.83 9.31
CA PHE A 234 6.29 -15.29 10.48
C PHE A 234 7.30 -15.68 11.56
N PRO A 235 7.88 -14.70 12.29
CA PRO A 235 8.85 -14.99 13.34
C PRO A 235 8.22 -15.78 14.50
N ALA A 236 9.03 -16.63 15.13
CA ALA A 236 8.67 -17.21 16.42
C ALA A 236 8.44 -16.09 17.46
N PRO A 237 7.57 -16.29 18.47
CA PRO A 237 7.27 -15.27 19.49
C PRO A 237 8.51 -14.68 20.17
N SER A 238 9.57 -15.47 20.38
CA SER A 238 10.83 -15.03 20.98
C SER A 238 11.67 -14.10 20.09
N ALA A 239 11.45 -14.11 18.77
CA ALA A 239 12.14 -13.26 17.81
C ALA A 239 11.41 -11.93 17.55
N VAL A 240 10.25 -11.72 18.19
CA VAL A 240 9.47 -10.49 18.09
C VAL A 240 10.13 -9.43 18.99
N PRO A 241 10.48 -8.24 18.45
CA PRO A 241 11.07 -7.18 19.25
C PRO A 241 10.16 -6.74 20.39
N ALA A 242 10.73 -6.41 21.55
CA ALA A 242 9.97 -5.96 22.72
C ALA A 242 9.04 -4.77 22.44
N TRP A 243 9.42 -3.87 21.53
CA TRP A 243 8.57 -2.73 21.15
C TRP A 243 7.31 -3.14 20.35
N ALA A 244 7.31 -4.32 19.74
CA ALA A 244 6.19 -4.86 18.98
C ALA A 244 5.40 -5.93 19.76
N SER A 245 5.88 -6.33 20.94
CA SER A 245 5.20 -7.31 21.77
C SER A 245 3.84 -6.77 22.20
N PRO A 246 2.75 -7.56 22.07
CA PRO A 246 1.37 -7.12 22.34
C PRO A 246 1.05 -6.83 23.82
N LEU A 247 2.04 -6.64 24.69
CA LEU A 247 1.86 -6.42 26.11
C LEU A 247 1.99 -4.94 26.49
N ALA A 248 0.88 -4.23 26.47
CA ALA A 248 0.62 -3.08 27.33
C ALA A 248 -0.88 -2.69 27.36
N ALA A 249 -1.79 -3.62 27.65
CA ALA A 249 -3.14 -3.27 28.09
C ALA A 249 -3.59 -4.24 29.18
N GLY A 250 -3.96 -3.69 30.33
CA GLY A 250 -4.23 -4.41 31.57
C GLY A 250 -5.47 -5.31 31.55
N GLU A 251 -5.58 -6.05 32.66
CA GLU A 251 -6.74 -6.80 33.18
C GLU A 251 -7.14 -8.14 32.54
N PHE A 252 -6.82 -8.44 31.27
CA PHE A 252 -7.10 -9.78 30.67
C PHE A 252 -6.03 -10.87 30.97
N ASN A 253 -5.17 -10.65 31.97
CA ASN A 253 -3.79 -11.14 31.98
C ASN A 253 -3.53 -12.53 32.62
N ALA A 254 -4.53 -13.22 33.17
CA ALA A 254 -4.36 -14.57 33.69
C ALA A 254 -4.59 -15.62 32.61
N LEU A 255 -5.78 -15.63 31.99
CA LEU A 255 -6.16 -16.57 30.94
C LEU A 255 -5.24 -16.47 29.71
N ARG A 256 -4.77 -15.26 29.36
CA ARG A 256 -3.89 -15.06 28.21
C ARG A 256 -2.51 -15.72 28.37
N ARG A 257 -2.08 -16.02 29.61
CA ARG A 257 -0.82 -16.77 29.86
C ARG A 257 -0.98 -18.27 29.66
N GLU A 258 -2.20 -18.78 29.82
CA GLU A 258 -2.54 -20.20 29.69
C GLU A 258 -2.90 -20.60 28.25
N ILE A 259 -3.20 -19.62 27.39
CA ILE A 259 -3.51 -19.82 25.97
C ILE A 259 -2.21 -19.74 25.15
N PRO A 260 -2.06 -20.54 24.07
CA PRO A 260 -0.94 -20.41 23.15
C PRO A 260 -0.70 -18.97 22.69
N PRO A 261 0.57 -18.56 22.50
CA PRO A 261 0.90 -17.22 22.02
C PRO A 261 0.32 -17.00 20.62
N ASP A 262 -0.03 -15.76 20.31
CA ASP A 262 -0.53 -15.41 18.98
C ASP A 262 0.56 -15.57 17.92
N ASP A 263 0.15 -15.97 16.72
CA ASP A 263 1.01 -15.92 15.54
C ASP A 263 1.31 -14.46 15.17
N VAL A 264 2.59 -14.15 14.94
CA VAL A 264 3.03 -12.81 14.56
C VAL A 264 3.43 -12.78 13.09
N ALA A 265 2.76 -11.95 12.30
CA ALA A 265 3.15 -11.64 10.93
C ALA A 265 3.98 -10.34 10.91
N ARG A 266 5.24 -10.43 10.48
CA ARG A 266 6.13 -9.28 10.33
C ARG A 266 6.22 -8.87 8.87
N TYR A 267 5.70 -7.69 8.57
CA TYR A 267 5.91 -7.01 7.29
C TYR A 267 7.00 -5.95 7.41
N GLN A 268 8.04 -6.03 6.59
CA GLN A 268 9.07 -5.00 6.48
C GLN A 268 9.12 -4.46 5.05
N LYS A 269 9.14 -3.14 4.92
CA LYS A 269 9.35 -2.46 3.64
C LYS A 269 10.48 -1.44 3.74
N ASP A 270 11.50 -1.65 2.91
CA ASP A 270 12.56 -0.69 2.68
C ASP A 270 12.28 0.10 1.41
N ILE A 271 12.34 1.42 1.50
CA ILE A 271 12.19 2.31 0.34
C ILE A 271 13.47 3.14 0.22
N ARG A 272 14.09 3.12 -0.96
CA ARG A 272 15.26 3.95 -1.28
C ARG A 272 14.93 4.83 -2.48
N ILE A 273 15.00 6.14 -2.30
CA ILE A 273 14.60 7.12 -3.31
C ILE A 273 15.76 8.05 -3.63
N GLN A 274 15.97 8.31 -4.92
CA GLN A 274 16.93 9.29 -5.40
C GLN A 274 16.31 10.68 -5.46
N ALA A 275 16.24 11.34 -4.31
CA ALA A 275 15.60 12.66 -4.16
C ALA A 275 16.12 13.73 -5.13
N ALA A 276 17.40 13.69 -5.51
CA ALA A 276 17.97 14.63 -6.48
C ALA A 276 17.36 14.49 -7.89
N ARG A 277 17.07 13.25 -8.33
CA ARG A 277 16.44 13.01 -9.63
C ARG A 277 14.97 13.46 -9.63
N LEU A 278 14.24 13.16 -8.56
CA LEU A 278 12.84 13.57 -8.42
C LEU A 278 12.70 15.10 -8.37
N ARG A 279 13.51 15.78 -7.55
CA ARG A 279 13.45 17.25 -7.45
C ARG A 279 13.74 17.98 -8.76
N ARG A 280 14.59 17.42 -9.63
CA ARG A 280 14.84 17.97 -10.98
C ARG A 280 13.63 17.81 -11.90
N ALA A 281 12.90 16.69 -11.81
CA ALA A 281 11.73 16.43 -12.67
C ALA A 281 10.44 17.10 -12.16
N HIS A 282 10.34 17.27 -10.84
CA HIS A 282 9.14 17.71 -10.12
C HIS A 282 9.51 18.81 -9.11
N SER A 283 9.58 20.06 -9.57
CA SER A 283 9.90 21.23 -8.73
C SER A 283 8.85 21.55 -7.67
N ARG A 284 7.61 21.05 -7.83
CA ARG A 284 6.47 21.27 -6.92
C ARG A 284 6.29 20.15 -5.88
N MET A 285 7.17 19.16 -5.86
CA MET A 285 7.05 18.01 -4.95
C MET A 285 7.57 18.39 -3.57
N ASN A 286 6.67 18.36 -2.57
CA ASN A 286 7.00 18.72 -1.19
C ASN A 286 7.22 17.50 -0.29
N SER A 287 6.55 16.39 -0.56
CA SER A 287 6.61 15.18 0.24
C SER A 287 6.36 13.94 -0.62
N ILE A 288 6.66 12.77 -0.05
CA ILE A 288 6.36 11.47 -0.62
C ILE A 288 5.48 10.74 0.39
N THR A 289 4.32 10.28 -0.06
CA THR A 289 3.38 9.53 0.75
C THR A 289 3.44 8.07 0.35
N GLU A 290 3.72 7.19 1.32
CA GLU A 290 3.61 5.75 1.15
C GLU A 290 2.24 5.28 1.65
N ILE A 291 1.54 4.49 0.84
CA ILE A 291 0.24 3.93 1.20
C ILE A 291 0.40 2.43 1.39
N LEU A 292 0.40 1.99 2.66
CA LEU A 292 0.31 0.57 3.00
C LEU A 292 -1.16 0.14 3.00
N ARG A 293 -1.48 -0.91 2.24
CA ARG A 293 -2.82 -1.52 2.22
C ARG A 293 -2.72 -2.95 2.69
N LEU A 294 -3.41 -3.26 3.78
CA LEU A 294 -3.58 -4.62 4.30
C LEU A 294 -5.02 -5.03 4.05
N SER A 295 -5.23 -6.08 3.24
CA SER A 295 -6.54 -6.74 3.13
C SER A 295 -6.61 -7.85 4.16
N LEU A 296 -7.78 -7.96 4.80
CA LEU A 296 -8.09 -8.97 5.81
C LEU A 296 -9.13 -9.97 5.31
N ASP A 297 -9.49 -9.92 4.02
CA ASP A 297 -10.61 -10.70 3.49
C ASP A 297 -10.34 -12.20 3.64
N ALA A 298 -9.13 -12.64 3.31
CA ALA A 298 -8.71 -14.03 3.49
C ALA A 298 -8.68 -14.50 4.96
N TRP A 299 -8.53 -13.58 5.92
CA TRP A 299 -8.58 -13.92 7.35
C TRP A 299 -10.03 -14.03 7.82
N ARG A 300 -10.91 -13.17 7.28
CA ARG A 300 -12.35 -13.13 7.61
C ARG A 300 -13.09 -14.38 7.15
N GLU A 301 -12.71 -14.96 6.02
CA GLU A 301 -13.29 -16.22 5.52
C GLU A 301 -13.18 -17.40 6.50
N ARG A 302 -12.21 -17.34 7.42
CA ARG A 302 -11.95 -18.38 8.41
C ARG A 302 -12.46 -18.04 9.82
N MET A 303 -13.18 -16.93 9.98
CA MET A 303 -13.78 -16.52 11.25
C MET A 303 -15.12 -17.23 11.45
N ASP A 304 -15.45 -17.50 12.72
CA ASP A 304 -16.76 -18.06 13.09
C ASP A 304 -17.89 -17.04 12.85
N ASP A 305 -19.13 -17.49 13.08
CA ASP A 305 -20.31 -16.63 13.05
C ASP A 305 -20.11 -15.38 13.92
N PRO A 306 -20.27 -14.16 13.35
CA PRO A 306 -20.05 -12.92 14.07
C PRO A 306 -21.08 -12.64 15.15
N CYS A 307 -22.20 -13.38 15.23
CA CYS A 307 -23.27 -13.13 16.18
C CYS A 307 -23.42 -14.27 17.19
N GLU A 308 -23.35 -13.94 18.48
CA GLU A 308 -23.56 -14.88 19.58
C GLU A 308 -24.73 -14.42 20.45
N ARG A 309 -25.66 -15.34 20.73
CA ARG A 309 -26.81 -15.07 21.60
C ARG A 309 -26.40 -15.30 23.04
N LEU A 310 -26.30 -14.22 23.80
CA LEU A 310 -26.05 -14.26 25.24
C LEU A 310 -27.37 -14.44 25.96
N ARG A 311 -27.41 -15.40 26.88
CA ARG A 311 -28.51 -15.61 27.83
C ARG A 311 -27.98 -15.37 29.22
N PHE A 312 -28.51 -14.39 29.91
CA PHE A 312 -28.11 -14.07 31.28
C PHE A 312 -29.33 -13.65 32.10
N VAL A 313 -29.18 -13.68 33.42
CA VAL A 313 -30.23 -13.25 34.34
C VAL A 313 -29.87 -11.86 34.84
N GLU A 314 -30.78 -10.92 34.67
CA GLU A 314 -30.68 -9.56 35.19
C GLU A 314 -31.97 -9.25 35.95
N GLU A 315 -31.85 -8.81 37.21
CA GLU A 315 -33.00 -8.52 38.09
C GLU A 315 -34.04 -9.65 38.19
N GLY A 316 -33.58 -10.91 38.14
CA GLY A 316 -34.43 -12.10 38.25
C GLY A 316 -35.23 -12.44 36.97
N ARG A 317 -34.98 -11.76 35.85
CA ARG A 317 -35.53 -12.07 34.53
C ARG A 317 -34.45 -12.64 33.63
N VAL A 318 -34.82 -13.59 32.78
CA VAL A 318 -33.94 -14.07 31.71
C VAL A 318 -33.95 -13.03 30.59
N CYS A 319 -32.78 -12.46 30.32
CA CYS A 319 -32.54 -11.56 29.21
C CYS A 319 -31.80 -12.31 28.09
N GLU A 320 -32.17 -12.03 26.84
CA GLU A 320 -31.43 -12.48 25.67
C GLU A 320 -30.89 -11.27 24.92
N GLU A 321 -29.58 -11.25 24.66
CA GLU A 321 -28.92 -10.19 23.92
C GLU A 321 -28.06 -10.77 22.80
N ILE A 322 -27.98 -10.06 21.67
CA ILE A 322 -27.09 -10.44 20.56
C ILE A 322 -25.79 -9.67 20.71
N ALA A 323 -24.71 -10.39 21.00
CA ALA A 323 -23.37 -9.83 21.05
C ALA A 323 -22.59 -10.19 19.78
N ASN A 324 -21.73 -9.26 19.35
CA ASN A 324 -20.82 -9.55 18.25
C ASN A 324 -19.59 -10.31 18.78
N ARG A 325 -19.25 -11.43 18.16
CA ARG A 325 -17.96 -12.11 18.36
C ARG A 325 -16.88 -11.32 17.63
N VAL A 326 -15.91 -10.83 18.40
CA VAL A 326 -14.86 -9.93 17.90
C VAL A 326 -13.49 -10.55 18.13
N TYR A 327 -12.68 -10.56 17.08
CA TYR A 327 -11.30 -11.01 17.11
C TYR A 327 -10.35 -9.79 17.22
N PRO A 328 -9.64 -9.62 18.34
CA PRO A 328 -8.65 -8.57 18.49
C PRO A 328 -7.34 -8.94 17.78
N ILE A 329 -6.89 -8.08 16.87
CA ILE A 329 -5.63 -8.19 16.14
C ILE A 329 -4.72 -7.06 16.60
N GLY A 330 -3.59 -7.39 17.22
CA GLY A 330 -2.57 -6.42 17.59
C GLY A 330 -1.86 -5.86 16.36
N LEU A 331 -1.74 -4.54 16.29
CA LEU A 331 -1.04 -3.82 15.23
C LEU A 331 0.10 -3.00 15.83
N ALA A 332 1.33 -3.31 15.44
CA ALA A 332 2.51 -2.53 15.79
C ALA A 332 3.20 -2.04 14.50
N LEU A 333 3.27 -0.72 14.34
CA LEU A 333 3.90 -0.07 13.19
C LEU A 333 5.15 0.67 13.65
N ARG A 334 6.26 0.44 12.96
CA ARG A 334 7.50 1.18 13.13
C ARG A 334 7.92 1.81 11.82
N PHE A 335 8.06 3.12 11.83
CA PHE A 335 8.65 3.89 10.74
C PHE A 335 10.03 4.36 11.19
N SER A 336 11.05 4.19 10.36
CA SER A 336 12.40 4.66 10.69
C SER A 336 13.12 5.13 9.45
N GLU A 337 13.79 6.27 9.55
CA GLU A 337 14.72 6.73 8.52
C GLU A 337 16.08 6.02 8.67
N LYS A 338 16.64 5.50 7.58
CA LYS A 338 17.93 4.78 7.61
C LYS A 338 19.17 5.69 7.62
N ARG A 339 19.00 7.01 7.55
CA ARG A 339 20.13 7.96 7.66
C ARG A 339 20.53 8.11 9.13
N GLN A 340 21.83 8.31 9.39
CA GLN A 340 22.35 8.46 10.76
C GLN A 340 21.59 9.58 11.50
N GLY A 341 21.15 9.31 12.73
CA GLY A 341 20.30 10.21 13.53
C GLY A 341 18.80 10.18 13.19
N GLY A 342 18.35 9.22 12.37
CA GLY A 342 16.98 9.13 11.90
C GLY A 342 15.95 8.95 13.02
N ARG A 343 14.87 9.75 12.95
CA ARG A 343 13.71 9.61 13.84
C ARG A 343 13.03 8.27 13.56
N HIS A 344 12.59 7.60 14.62
CA HIS A 344 11.67 6.48 14.51
C HIS A 344 10.34 6.83 15.14
N LEU A 345 9.26 6.43 14.47
CA LEU A 345 7.90 6.57 14.96
C LEU A 345 7.36 5.18 15.21
N ILE A 346 6.93 4.93 16.44
CA ILE A 346 6.23 3.71 16.80
C ILE A 346 4.76 4.07 17.03
N ARG A 347 3.87 3.28 16.44
CA ARG A 347 2.43 3.35 16.61
C ARG A 347 1.93 1.97 16.96
N ARG A 348 1.08 1.89 17.97
CA ARG A 348 0.45 0.66 18.40
C ARG A 348 -1.06 0.83 18.35
N GLY A 349 -1.76 -0.26 18.16
CA GLY A 349 -3.20 -0.28 18.24
C GLY A 349 -3.73 -1.69 18.15
N THR A 350 -5.01 -1.83 18.43
CA THR A 350 -5.74 -3.08 18.32
C THR A 350 -6.87 -2.88 17.33
N LEU A 351 -6.89 -3.75 16.33
CA LEU A 351 -7.94 -3.85 15.35
C LEU A 351 -8.94 -4.91 15.82
N PHE A 352 -10.19 -4.53 15.95
CA PHE A 352 -11.26 -5.43 16.34
C PHE A 352 -12.06 -5.81 15.09
N VAL A 353 -11.99 -7.08 14.68
CA VAL A 353 -12.56 -7.57 13.43
C VAL A 353 -13.65 -8.59 13.70
N THR A 354 -14.74 -8.51 12.93
CA THR A 354 -15.75 -9.57 12.82
C THR A 354 -15.69 -10.17 11.41
N ARG A 355 -16.37 -11.30 11.19
CA ARG A 355 -16.47 -11.93 9.87
C ARG A 355 -16.91 -10.95 8.77
N ASP A 356 -17.84 -10.05 9.07
CA ASP A 356 -18.45 -9.17 8.06
C ASP A 356 -17.75 -7.81 7.91
N ARG A 357 -17.08 -7.33 8.96
CA ARG A 357 -16.51 -5.98 8.96
C ARG A 357 -15.41 -5.78 9.98
N ILE A 358 -14.66 -4.70 9.80
CA ILE A 358 -13.88 -4.11 10.89
C ILE A 358 -14.86 -3.41 11.83
N ALA A 359 -14.95 -3.87 13.08
CA ALA A 359 -15.88 -3.34 14.06
C ALA A 359 -15.39 -2.02 14.67
N ARG A 360 -14.10 -1.96 15.03
CA ARG A 360 -13.46 -0.73 15.55
C ARG A 360 -11.94 -0.82 15.47
N ILE A 361 -11.30 0.35 15.51
CA ILE A 361 -9.84 0.51 15.57
C ILE A 361 -9.54 1.31 16.82
N VAL A 362 -8.72 0.76 17.72
CA VAL A 362 -8.23 1.47 18.91
C VAL A 362 -6.74 1.70 18.72
N ILE A 363 -6.33 2.94 18.53
CA ILE A 363 -4.91 3.31 18.42
C ILE A 363 -4.47 3.78 19.80
N GLU A 364 -3.41 3.18 20.33
CA GLU A 364 -2.84 3.63 21.59
C GLU A 364 -2.28 5.05 21.41
N PRO A 365 -2.50 5.96 22.38
CA PRO A 365 -1.87 7.27 22.34
C PRO A 365 -0.36 7.09 22.25
N THR A 366 0.25 7.92 21.42
CA THR A 366 1.71 7.91 21.31
C THR A 366 2.26 8.31 22.67
N PRO A 367 3.23 7.59 23.26
CA PRO A 367 3.97 8.18 24.36
C PRO A 367 4.66 9.45 23.83
N GLU A 368 4.16 10.61 24.22
CA GLU A 368 4.87 11.89 24.07
C GLU A 368 6.18 11.75 24.86
N GLY A 369 7.31 11.56 24.16
CA GLY A 369 8.63 11.42 24.81
C GLY A 369 9.60 10.43 24.18
N GLY A 370 9.23 9.68 23.14
CA GLY A 370 10.12 8.72 22.47
C GLY A 370 11.08 9.30 21.44
N ILE A 371 11.66 10.49 21.62
CA ILE A 371 12.89 10.85 20.90
C ILE A 371 14.03 10.19 21.66
N ALA A 372 14.26 8.89 21.43
CA ALA A 372 15.50 8.27 21.89
C ALA A 372 16.64 8.86 21.03
N GLY A 373 17.27 9.91 21.56
CA GLY A 373 18.55 10.41 21.07
C GLY A 373 19.54 9.25 20.98
N GLY A 374 20.32 9.24 19.91
CA GLY A 374 21.37 8.25 19.70
C GLY A 374 22.35 8.24 20.87
N GLY A 375 22.20 7.26 21.75
CA GLY A 375 23.25 6.84 22.65
C GLY A 375 24.28 6.08 21.84
N ALA A 376 25.45 6.69 21.65
CA ALA A 376 26.63 6.02 21.15
C ALA A 376 26.95 4.83 22.07
N ALA A 377 26.98 3.63 21.49
CA ALA A 377 27.70 2.50 22.07
C ALA A 377 28.99 2.34 21.24
N ARG A 378 30.11 2.41 21.96
CA ARG A 378 31.47 2.19 21.48
C ARG A 378 31.65 0.81 20.86
#